data_AF-A0A537T1H8-F1
#
_entry.id   AF-A0A537T1H8-F1
#
_cell.length_a   1.000
_cell.length_b   1.000
_cell.length_c   1.000
_cell.angle_alpha   90.00
_cell.angle_beta   90.00
_cell.angle_gamma   90.00
#
_symmetry.space_group_name_H-M   'P 1'
#
loop_
_entity.id
_entity.type
_entity.pdbx_description
1 polymer ?
#
loop_
_entity_poly.entity_id
_entity_poly.type
_entity_poly.pdbx_seq_one_letter_code
_entity_poly.pdbx_strand_id
1 'polypeptide(L)' 'MLSVVAPALALDPTGDWRVAEGVASIRIAECNGSMWGAVSWEQTPGGRDTHNPDVSKQNRPTLGMPILID' A
#
# COMPACT_ATOMS: atom_id res chain seq x y z
N MET A 1 -31.26 -9.22 -29.32
CA MET A 1 -29.82 -9.32 -28.99
C MET A 1 -29.69 -10.24 -27.79
N LEU A 2 -28.89 -11.30 -27.87
CA LEU A 2 -28.68 -12.24 -26.77
C LEU A 2 -27.48 -11.74 -25.94
N SER A 3 -27.70 -11.40 -24.67
CA SER A 3 -26.64 -10.91 -23.79
C SER A 3 -25.96 -12.09 -23.12
N VAL A 4 -24.66 -12.30 -23.40
CA VAL A 4 -23.84 -13.31 -22.73
C VAL A 4 -23.37 -12.74 -21.39
N VAL A 5 -23.67 -13.43 -20.29
CA VAL A 5 -23.17 -13.09 -18.96
C VAL A 5 -21.90 -13.91 -18.73
N ALA A 6 -20.75 -13.24 -18.69
CA ALA A 6 -19.48 -13.85 -18.31
C ALA A 6 -19.23 -13.62 -16.80
N PRO A 7 -18.71 -14.61 -16.06
CA PRO A 7 -18.33 -14.42 -14.66
C PRO A 7 -17.16 -13.43 -14.56
N ALA A 8 -17.26 -12.49 -13.61
CA ALA A 8 -16.14 -11.62 -13.27
C ALA A 8 -15.10 -12.41 -12.48
N LEU A 9 -13.87 -12.49 -12.99
CA LEU A 9 -12.74 -13.02 -12.24
C LEU A 9 -12.18 -11.89 -11.36
N ALA A 10 -12.17 -12.10 -10.05
CA ALA A 10 -11.45 -11.21 -9.15
C ALA A 10 -9.95 -11.37 -9.38
N LEU A 11 -9.26 -10.27 -9.66
CA LEU A 11 -7.81 -10.26 -9.69
C LEU A 11 -7.27 -10.32 -8.25
N ASP A 12 -6.12 -10.97 -8.10
CA ASP A 12 -5.35 -10.98 -6.85
C ASP A 12 -4.95 -9.53 -6.51
N PRO A 13 -5.36 -8.98 -5.33
CA PRO A 13 -5.03 -7.62 -4.94
C PRO A 13 -3.56 -7.43 -4.52
N THR A 14 -2.77 -8.50 -4.46
CA THR A 14 -1.34 -8.43 -4.12
C THR A 14 -0.50 -7.79 -5.24
N GLY A 15 0.65 -7.21 -4.88
CA GLY A 15 1.57 -6.57 -5.82
C GLY A 15 1.95 -5.14 -5.43
N ASP A 16 2.70 -4.46 -6.30
CA ASP A 16 3.03 -3.05 -6.12
C ASP A 16 1.96 -2.15 -6.75
N TRP A 17 1.41 -1.25 -5.95
CA TRP A 17 0.39 -0.30 -6.35
C TRP A 17 0.94 1.12 -6.29
N ARG A 18 0.79 1.86 -7.38
CA ARG A 18 1.13 3.29 -7.40
C ARG A 18 0.03 4.07 -6.68
N VAL A 19 0.40 4.95 -5.75
CA VAL A 19 -0.58 5.91 -5.17
C VAL A 19 -1.06 6.87 -6.25
N ALA A 20 -2.25 7.46 -6.08
CA ALA A 20 -2.90 8.27 -7.11
C ALA A 20 -2.03 9.43 -7.62
N GLU A 21 -1.33 10.12 -6.70
CA GLU A 21 -0.44 11.24 -7.01
C GLU A 21 0.90 10.78 -7.61
N GLY A 22 1.15 9.48 -7.64
CA GLY A 22 2.36 8.92 -8.21
C GLY A 22 3.63 9.28 -7.43
N VAL A 23 3.53 9.55 -6.13
CA VAL A 23 4.68 9.91 -5.28
C VAL A 23 5.23 8.75 -4.45
N ALA A 24 4.50 7.64 -4.39
CA ALA A 24 4.90 6.43 -3.67
C ALA A 24 4.32 5.18 -4.32
N SER A 25 4.89 4.02 -4.00
CA SER A 25 4.27 2.72 -4.28
C SER A 25 4.05 1.96 -2.98
N ILE A 26 2.95 1.20 -2.91
CA ILE A 26 2.60 0.34 -1.78
C ILE A 26 2.69 -1.11 -2.25
N ARG A 27 3.50 -1.93 -1.58
CA ARG A 27 3.48 -3.39 -1.76
C ARG A 27 2.36 -3.95 -0.91
N ILE A 28 1.40 -4.60 -1.55
CA ILE A 28 0.31 -5.34 -0.92
C ILE A 28 0.64 -6.84 -0.94
N ALA A 29 0.48 -7.50 0.19
CA ALA A 29 0.66 -8.94 0.34
C ALA A 29 -0.44 -9.53 1.26
N GLU A 30 -0.83 -10.77 1.00
CA GLU A 30 -1.65 -11.55 1.90
C GLU A 30 -0.73 -12.26 2.92
N CYS A 31 -1.03 -12.11 4.20
CA CYS A 31 -0.32 -12.75 5.30
C CYS A 31 -1.34 -13.35 6.30
N ASN A 32 -1.43 -14.68 6.35
CA ASN A 32 -2.28 -15.44 7.29
C ASN A 32 -3.79 -15.10 7.23
N GLY A 33 -4.32 -14.85 6.05
CA GLY A 33 -5.72 -14.49 5.78
C GLY A 33 -6.00 -12.99 5.82
N SER A 34 -5.02 -12.15 6.19
CA SER A 34 -5.15 -10.69 6.23
C SER A 34 -4.35 -10.02 5.12
N MET A 35 -4.85 -8.90 4.61
CA MET A 35 -4.11 -8.08 3.65
C MET A 35 -3.23 -7.06 4.39
N TRP A 36 -1.96 -7.01 4.02
CA TRP A 36 -0.98 -6.07 4.57
C TRP A 36 -0.40 -5.21 3.45
N GLY A 37 -0.14 -3.95 3.75
CA GLY A 37 0.45 -3.01 2.80
C GLY A 37 1.54 -2.17 3.44
N ALA A 38 2.69 -2.04 2.77
CA ALA A 38 3.78 -1.18 3.21
C ALA A 38 4.34 -0.33 2.06
N VAL A 39 4.87 0.85 2.37
CA VAL A 39 5.54 1.72 1.39
C VAL A 39 6.76 0.99 0.81
N SER A 40 6.72 0.64 -0.47
CA SER A 40 7.79 -0.10 -1.16
C SER A 40 8.72 0.80 -1.97
N TRP A 41 8.29 2.03 -2.28
CA TRP A 41 9.08 3.01 -3.01
C TRP A 41 8.56 4.44 -2.76
N GLU A 42 9.47 5.42 -2.82
CA GLU A 42 9.19 6.85 -2.65
C GLU A 42 9.82 7.66 -3.79
N GLN A 43 9.12 8.68 -4.31
CA GLN A 43 9.66 9.56 -5.35
C GLN A 43 10.83 10.40 -4.82
N THR A 44 10.73 10.86 -3.59
CA THR A 44 11.84 11.45 -2.84
C THR A 44 12.18 10.53 -1.68
N PRO A 45 13.27 9.74 -1.79
CA PRO A 45 13.65 8.79 -0.75
C PRO A 45 14.06 9.47 0.57
N GLY A 46 13.85 8.76 1.67
CA GLY A 46 14.35 9.16 2.99
C GLY A 46 13.35 9.98 3.82
N GLY A 47 12.07 9.90 3.47
CA GLY A 47 11.01 10.48 4.26
C GLY A 47 11.01 9.93 5.70
N ARG A 48 10.52 10.77 6.62
CA ARG A 48 10.32 10.43 8.03
C ARG A 48 8.95 10.88 8.47
N ASP A 49 8.44 10.26 9.52
CA ASP A 49 7.11 10.55 10.06
C ASP A 49 7.07 11.82 10.93
N THR A 50 7.60 12.93 10.42
CA THR A 50 7.85 14.16 11.20
C THR A 50 6.58 14.80 11.80
N HIS A 51 5.40 14.42 11.30
CA HIS A 51 4.10 14.93 11.75
C HIS A 51 3.39 13.99 12.74
N ASN A 52 4.03 12.91 13.19
CA ASN A 52 3.45 12.06 14.21
C ASN A 52 3.23 12.83 15.53
N PRO A 53 2.04 12.79 16.15
CA PRO A 53 1.81 13.43 17.45
C PRO A 53 2.64 12.80 18.58
N ASP A 54 3.04 11.54 18.43
CA ASP A 54 4.01 10.88 19.32
C ASP A 54 5.44 11.21 18.86
N VAL A 55 6.11 12.08 19.60
CA VAL A 55 7.48 12.56 19.32
C VAL A 55 8.47 11.40 19.18
N SER A 56 8.27 10.30 19.92
CA SER A 56 9.16 9.13 19.84
C SER A 56 9.11 8.43 18.47
N LYS A 57 8.05 8.65 17.70
CA LYS A 57 7.83 8.05 16.38
C LYS A 57 8.24 8.96 15.23
N GLN A 58 8.50 10.24 15.47
CA GLN A 58 8.78 11.19 14.38
C GLN A 58 10.04 10.87 13.58
N ASN A 59 10.96 10.11 14.18
CA ASN A 59 12.19 9.70 13.55
C ASN A 59 12.06 8.38 12.77
N ARG A 60 10.90 7.72 12.69
CA ARG A 60 10.80 6.46 11.93
C ARG A 60 10.77 6.72 10.42
N PRO A 61 11.41 5.87 9.59
CA PRO A 61 11.35 6.01 8.14
C PRO A 61 9.93 5.78 7.62
N THR A 62 9.54 6.50 6.57
CA THR A 62 8.29 6.26 5.85
C THR A 62 8.40 5.10 4.86
N LEU A 63 9.59 4.86 4.29
CA LEU A 63 9.87 3.65 3.54
C LEU A 63 9.72 2.41 4.45
N GLY A 64 8.92 1.44 4.01
CA GLY A 64 8.56 0.24 4.77
C GLY A 64 7.48 0.46 5.83
N MET A 65 6.95 1.68 5.99
CA MET A 65 5.88 1.94 6.95
C MET A 65 4.59 1.19 6.55
N PRO A 66 3.90 0.52 7.49
CA PRO A 66 2.62 -0.13 7.20
C PRO A 66 1.51 0.90 6.99
N ILE A 67 0.72 0.73 5.92
CA ILE A 67 -0.35 1.63 5.48
C ILE A 67 -1.70 0.91 5.47
N LEU A 68 -1.72 -0.37 5.07
CA LEU A 68 -2.88 -1.24 5.15
C LEU A 68 -2.60 -2.27 6.24
N ILE A 69 -3.46 -2.29 7.25
CA ILE A 69 -3.44 -3.22 8.38
C ILE A 69 -4.90 -3.64 8.59
N ASP A 70 -5.20 -4.91 8.33
CA ASP A 70 -6.53 -5.52 8.51
C ASP A 70 -6.47 -6.63 9.58
#